data_AF-A0A554WFS5-F1
#
_entry.id   AF-A0A554WFS5-F1
#
_cell.length_a   1.000
_cell.length_b   1.000
_cell.length_c   1.000
_cell.angle_alpha   90.00
_cell.angle_beta   90.00
_cell.angle_gamma   90.00
#
_symmetry.space_group_name_H-M   'P 1'
#
loop_
_entity.id
_entity.type
_entity.pdbx_description
1 polymer ?
#
loop_
_entity_poly.entity_id
_entity_poly.type
_entity_poly.pdbx_seq_one_letter_code
_entity_poly.pdbx_strand_id
1 'polypeptide(L)'
;MMVVLQRYADGLWPTLAGWARRLLAHGWPVRRLLWLGYGAMAVGALGTFTAPAPVAYAAVLAFSALGGLVPGTLFPLAVRLAPSAATVSTTVGWVQQLSSLGQFVGPPLVAWWAARVGGWQWSWLFNAACCALGGGLAVALHARWQRAQPAPQRGG
;
A
#
# COMPACT_ATOMS: atom_id res chain seq x y z
N MET A 1 -27.49 -13.07 17.50
CA MET A 1 -27.09 -12.43 16.22
C MET A 1 -25.74 -11.72 16.32
N MET A 2 -25.54 -10.86 17.32
CA MET A 2 -24.29 -10.10 17.51
C MET A 2 -23.01 -10.97 17.64
N VAL A 3 -23.07 -12.10 18.35
CA VAL A 3 -21.94 -13.04 18.53
C VAL A 3 -21.57 -13.79 17.24
N VAL A 4 -22.54 -14.05 16.35
CA VAL A 4 -22.29 -14.74 15.07
C VAL A 4 -21.60 -13.81 14.08
N LEU A 5 -22.00 -12.54 14.04
CA LEU A 5 -21.32 -11.51 13.24
C LEU A 5 -19.90 -11.25 13.74
N GLN A 6 -19.69 -11.26 15.06
CA GLN A 6 -18.35 -11.15 15.66
C GLN A 6 -17.44 -12.31 15.21
N ARG A 7 -17.90 -13.57 15.32
CA ARG A 7 -17.13 -14.75 14.86
C ARG A 7 -16.85 -14.75 13.35
N TYR A 8 -17.79 -14.23 12.55
CA TYR A 8 -17.59 -14.10 11.10
C TYR A 8 -16.54 -13.04 10.77
N ALA A 9 -16.59 -11.89 11.46
CA ALA A 9 -15.59 -10.83 11.35
C ALA A 9 -14.20 -11.33 11.81
N ASP A 10 -14.12 -12.07 12.92
CA ASP A 10 -12.88 -12.59 13.49
C ASP A 10 -12.19 -13.65 12.60
N GLY A 11 -12.95 -14.36 11.73
CA GLY A 11 -12.41 -15.32 10.76
C GLY A 11 -12.04 -14.72 9.39
N LEU A 12 -12.79 -13.73 8.94
CA LEU A 12 -12.54 -13.02 7.67
C LEU A 12 -11.44 -11.98 7.78
N TRP A 13 -11.35 -11.26 8.89
CA TRP A 13 -10.33 -10.22 9.11
C TRP A 13 -8.89 -10.75 8.97
N PRO A 14 -8.47 -11.87 9.59
CA PRO A 14 -7.10 -12.36 9.49
C PRO A 14 -6.75 -12.93 8.10
N THR A 15 -7.75 -13.44 7.38
CA THR A 15 -7.57 -13.94 6.01
C THR A 15 -7.43 -12.77 5.03
N LEU A 16 -8.25 -11.72 5.18
CA LEU A 16 -8.17 -10.47 4.43
C LEU A 16 -6.93 -9.62 4.76
N ALA A 17 -6.48 -9.58 6.01
CA ALA A 17 -5.28 -8.84 6.39
C ALA A 17 -3.97 -9.56 6.03
N GLY A 18 -4.03 -10.88 5.83
CA GLY A 18 -2.86 -11.74 5.63
C GLY A 18 -2.41 -11.94 4.17
N TRP A 19 -3.18 -11.49 3.17
CA TRP A 19 -2.91 -11.81 1.76
C TRP A 19 -1.52 -11.42 1.29
N ALA A 20 -1.05 -10.21 1.63
CA ALA A 20 0.29 -9.78 1.25
C ALA A 20 1.38 -10.73 1.79
N ARG A 21 1.26 -11.09 3.08
CA ARG A 21 2.19 -12.00 3.75
C ARG A 21 2.14 -13.41 3.15
N ARG A 22 0.94 -13.92 2.86
CA ARG A 22 0.74 -15.23 2.22
C ARG A 22 1.30 -15.22 0.80
N LEU A 23 1.00 -14.22 -0.02
CA LEU A 23 1.50 -14.12 -1.39
C LEU A 23 3.02 -14.01 -1.42
N LEU A 24 3.62 -13.23 -0.52
CA LEU A 24 5.08 -13.19 -0.34
C LEU A 24 5.66 -14.55 0.09
N ALA A 25 4.97 -15.29 0.97
CA ALA A 25 5.37 -16.65 1.36
C ALA A 25 5.26 -17.66 0.19
N HIS A 26 4.33 -17.43 -0.74
CA HIS A 26 4.17 -18.21 -1.98
C HIS A 26 5.07 -17.71 -3.12
N GLY A 27 6.05 -16.86 -2.85
CA GLY A 27 7.06 -16.43 -3.83
C GLY A 27 6.59 -15.37 -4.83
N TRP A 28 5.45 -14.70 -4.59
CA TRP A 28 5.02 -13.63 -5.48
C TRP A 28 6.04 -12.49 -5.50
N PRO A 29 6.38 -11.94 -6.68
CA PRO A 29 7.34 -10.86 -6.76
C PRO A 29 6.75 -9.60 -6.13
N VAL A 30 7.49 -9.04 -5.17
CA VAL A 30 7.21 -7.77 -4.47
C VAL A 30 6.68 -6.68 -5.40
N ARG A 31 7.30 -6.54 -6.58
CA ARG A 31 6.92 -5.53 -7.58
C ARG A 31 5.45 -5.66 -7.99
N ARG A 32 4.95 -6.88 -8.21
CA ARG A 32 3.55 -7.09 -8.62
C ARG A 32 2.58 -6.72 -7.50
N LEU A 33 2.93 -7.03 -6.24
CA LEU A 33 2.10 -6.69 -5.08
C LEU A 33 1.98 -5.18 -4.88
N LEU A 34 3.09 -4.45 -5.03
CA LEU A 34 3.08 -2.99 -4.94
C LEU A 34 2.27 -2.35 -6.08
N TRP A 35 2.43 -2.83 -7.32
CA TRP A 35 1.65 -2.32 -8.45
C TRP A 35 0.17 -2.61 -8.33
N LEU A 36 -0.21 -3.82 -7.92
CA LEU A 36 -1.60 -4.17 -7.66
C LEU A 36 -2.19 -3.31 -6.53
N GLY A 37 -1.45 -3.11 -5.44
CA GLY A 37 -1.87 -2.25 -4.34
C GLY A 37 -2.10 -0.79 -4.77
N TYR A 38 -1.08 -0.14 -5.34
CA TYR A 38 -1.21 1.26 -5.78
C TYR A 38 -2.24 1.45 -6.89
N GLY A 39 -2.29 0.53 -7.87
CA GLY A 39 -3.25 0.58 -8.97
C GLY A 39 -4.69 0.44 -8.48
N ALA A 40 -4.94 -0.56 -7.62
CA ALA A 40 -6.27 -0.74 -7.02
C ALA A 40 -6.68 0.42 -6.13
N MET A 41 -5.75 1.00 -5.36
CA MET A 41 -6.02 2.17 -4.54
C MET A 41 -6.37 3.40 -5.40
N ALA A 42 -5.66 3.63 -6.51
CA ALA A 42 -5.94 4.76 -7.39
C ALA A 42 -7.32 4.63 -8.07
N VAL A 43 -7.61 3.46 -8.66
CA VAL A 43 -8.88 3.19 -9.33
C VAL A 43 -10.04 3.15 -8.33
N GLY A 44 -9.85 2.52 -7.17
CA GLY A 44 -10.85 2.44 -6.11
C GLY A 44 -11.20 3.80 -5.54
N ALA A 45 -10.22 4.69 -5.33
CA ALA A 45 -10.47 6.05 -4.90
C ALA A 45 -11.24 6.85 -5.95
N LEU A 46 -10.86 6.76 -7.23
CA LEU A 46 -11.62 7.41 -8.31
C LEU A 46 -13.09 6.95 -8.29
N GLY A 47 -13.32 5.63 -8.33
CA GLY A 47 -14.66 5.05 -8.32
C GLY A 47 -15.49 5.43 -7.09
N THR A 48 -14.87 5.55 -5.92
CA THR A 48 -15.54 5.96 -4.68
C THR A 48 -16.12 7.36 -4.76
N PHE A 49 -15.42 8.30 -5.41
CA PHE A 49 -15.81 9.72 -5.47
C PHE A 49 -16.57 10.09 -6.74
N THR A 50 -16.54 9.28 -7.81
CA THR A 50 -17.16 9.64 -9.10
C THR A 50 -18.28 8.70 -9.57
N ALA A 51 -18.43 7.52 -8.97
CA ALA A 51 -19.38 6.50 -9.45
C ALA A 51 -20.72 6.52 -8.68
N PRO A 52 -21.81 5.98 -9.25
CA PRO A 52 -23.08 5.81 -8.53
C PRO A 52 -22.96 4.81 -7.38
N ALA A 53 -23.87 4.89 -6.40
CA ALA A 53 -23.75 4.22 -5.10
C ALA A 53 -23.35 2.73 -5.13
N PRO A 54 -23.92 1.85 -5.98
CA PRO A 54 -23.50 0.44 -6.02
C PRO A 54 -22.05 0.26 -6.46
N VAL A 55 -21.60 1.05 -7.43
CA VAL A 55 -20.24 0.99 -7.99
C VAL A 55 -19.25 1.64 -7.03
N ALA A 56 -19.62 2.76 -6.41
CA ALA A 56 -18.80 3.40 -5.37
C ALA A 56 -18.57 2.45 -4.19
N TYR A 57 -19.61 1.72 -3.77
CA TYR A 57 -19.47 0.71 -2.71
C TYR A 57 -18.52 -0.42 -3.09
N ALA A 58 -18.64 -0.98 -4.30
CA ALA A 58 -17.71 -1.98 -4.80
C ALA A 58 -16.26 -1.45 -4.90
N ALA A 59 -16.10 -0.18 -5.29
CA ALA A 59 -14.80 0.49 -5.34
C ALA A 59 -14.16 0.64 -3.95
N VAL A 60 -14.95 0.98 -2.92
CA VAL A 60 -14.49 1.03 -1.51
C VAL A 60 -14.06 -0.36 -1.02
N LEU A 61 -14.80 -1.41 -1.37
CA LEU A 61 -14.43 -2.78 -1.02
C LEU A 61 -13.12 -3.20 -1.69
N ALA A 62 -12.96 -2.91 -3.00
CA ALA A 62 -11.73 -3.19 -3.73
C ALA A 62 -10.53 -2.41 -3.17
N PHE A 63 -10.73 -1.12 -2.88
CA PHE A 63 -9.73 -0.26 -2.24
C PHE A 63 -9.28 -0.85 -0.90
N SER A 64 -10.23 -1.33 -0.08
CA SER A 64 -9.94 -1.85 1.26
C SER A 64 -9.24 -3.22 1.20
N ALA A 65 -9.71 -4.11 0.33
CA ALA A 65 -9.15 -5.45 0.17
C ALA A 65 -7.72 -5.43 -0.39
N LEU A 66 -7.44 -4.52 -1.34
CA LEU A 66 -6.15 -4.47 -2.05
C LEU A 66 -5.20 -3.40 -1.53
N GLY A 67 -5.71 -2.34 -0.88
CA GLY A 67 -4.88 -1.28 -0.33
C GLY A 67 -3.94 -1.76 0.78
N GLY A 68 -4.35 -2.78 1.55
CA GLY A 68 -3.52 -3.44 2.55
C GLY A 68 -2.28 -4.14 1.98
N LEU A 69 -2.23 -4.39 0.67
CA LEU A 69 -1.07 -5.02 0.02
C LEU A 69 0.18 -4.14 0.10
N VAL A 70 0.03 -2.81 0.05
CA VAL A 70 1.17 -1.87 0.11
C VAL A 70 1.90 -1.96 1.45
N PRO A 71 1.27 -1.64 2.61
CA PRO A 71 1.95 -1.78 3.90
C PRO A 71 2.29 -3.23 4.22
N GLY A 72 1.43 -4.19 3.84
CA GLY A 72 1.67 -5.62 4.02
C GLY A 72 2.89 -6.16 3.26
N THR A 73 3.36 -5.44 2.24
CA THR A 73 4.58 -5.76 1.48
C THR A 73 5.78 -4.96 1.99
N LEU A 74 5.61 -3.66 2.26
CA LEU A 74 6.70 -2.77 2.68
C LEU A 74 7.27 -3.10 4.06
N PHE A 75 6.43 -3.41 5.06
CA PHE A 75 6.94 -3.70 6.42
C PHE A 75 7.80 -4.97 6.47
N PRO A 76 7.41 -6.12 5.87
CA PRO A 76 8.30 -7.27 5.78
C PRO A 76 9.57 -7.01 4.96
N LEU A 77 9.50 -6.17 3.93
CA LEU A 77 10.68 -5.81 3.15
C LEU A 77 11.68 -4.97 3.92
N ALA A 78 11.21 -4.08 4.80
CA ALA A 78 12.08 -3.29 5.67
C ALA A 78 13.02 -4.19 6.49
N VAL A 79 12.50 -5.32 6.98
CA VAL A 79 13.30 -6.32 7.71
C VAL A 79 14.26 -7.05 6.77
N ARG A 80 13.78 -7.48 5.59
CA ARG A 80 14.58 -8.27 4.64
C ARG A 80 15.69 -7.47 3.95
N LEU A 81 15.50 -6.16 3.79
CA LEU A 81 16.44 -5.26 3.11
C LEU A 81 17.32 -4.49 4.10
N ALA A 82 17.18 -4.74 5.40
CA ALA A 82 18.08 -4.17 6.40
C ALA A 82 19.53 -4.57 6.05
N PRO A 83 20.48 -3.60 5.96
CA PRO A 83 21.86 -3.87 5.54
C PRO A 83 22.59 -4.93 6.38
N SER A 84 22.24 -5.03 7.67
CA SER A 84 22.73 -6.04 8.60
C SER A 84 21.72 -6.31 9.70
N ALA A 85 21.86 -7.43 10.42
CA ALA A 85 21.00 -7.78 11.55
C ALA A 85 20.91 -6.67 12.63
N ALA A 86 22.01 -5.95 12.87
CA ALA A 86 22.07 -4.84 13.82
C ALA A 86 21.23 -3.62 13.39
N THR A 87 20.98 -3.46 12.09
CA THR A 87 20.25 -2.30 11.52
C THR A 87 18.77 -2.55 11.28
N VAL A 88 18.26 -3.75 11.60
CA VAL A 88 16.84 -4.10 11.41
C VAL A 88 15.94 -3.16 12.21
N SER A 89 16.24 -2.94 13.49
CA SER A 89 15.47 -2.04 14.37
C SER A 89 15.42 -0.62 13.80
N THR A 90 16.57 -0.08 13.37
CA THR A 90 16.65 1.25 12.77
C THR A 90 15.85 1.34 11.46
N THR A 91 15.96 0.33 10.59
CA THR A 91 15.26 0.30 9.30
C THR A 91 13.74 0.26 9.49
N VAL A 92 13.25 -0.62 10.37
CA VAL A 92 11.83 -0.70 10.72
C VAL A 92 11.36 0.58 11.40
N GLY A 93 12.17 1.15 12.30
CA GLY A 93 11.89 2.41 12.98
C GLY A 93 11.65 3.56 12.00
N TRP A 94 12.51 3.71 10.99
CA TRP A 94 12.31 4.70 9.93
C TRP A 94 11.04 4.47 9.14
N VAL A 95 10.76 3.23 8.72
CA VAL A 95 9.53 2.92 7.99
C VAL A 95 8.30 3.25 8.82
N GLN A 96 8.32 2.96 10.12
CA GLN A 96 7.20 3.28 11.01
C GLN A 96 7.05 4.78 11.24
N GLN A 97 8.14 5.52 11.49
CA GLN A 97 8.10 6.97 11.68
C GLN A 97 7.56 7.69 10.45
N LEU A 98 8.04 7.33 9.26
CA LEU A 98 7.54 7.88 8.00
C LEU A 98 6.07 7.53 7.77
N SER A 99 5.66 6.30 8.10
CA SER A 99 4.26 5.87 8.00
C SER A 99 3.36 6.66 8.95
N SER A 100 3.77 6.82 10.20
CA SER A 100 3.04 7.58 11.21
C SER A 100 2.98 9.07 10.85
N LEU A 101 4.05 9.64 10.29
CA LEU A 101 4.05 11.01 9.78
C LEU A 101 3.01 11.18 8.66
N GLY A 102 2.96 10.24 7.71
CA GLY A 102 1.95 10.26 6.64
C GLY A 102 0.52 10.14 7.16
N GLN A 103 0.28 9.28 8.15
CA GLN A 103 -1.03 9.12 8.80
C GLN A 103 -1.45 10.36 9.60
N PHE A 104 -0.49 11.06 10.19
CA PHE A 104 -0.75 12.29 10.94
C PHE A 104 -1.00 13.49 10.01
N VAL A 105 -0.16 13.66 8.99
CA VAL A 105 -0.18 14.83 8.09
C VAL A 105 -1.22 14.68 6.97
N GLY A 106 -1.52 13.46 6.54
CA GLY A 106 -2.43 13.18 5.43
C GLY A 106 -3.83 13.77 5.60
N PRO A 107 -4.58 13.44 6.67
CA PRO A 107 -5.94 13.94 6.86
C PRO A 107 -6.01 15.48 6.95
N PRO A 108 -5.15 16.18 7.72
CA PRO A 108 -5.10 17.65 7.70
C PRO A 108 -4.82 18.24 6.32
N LEU A 109 -3.89 17.67 5.54
CA LEU A 109 -3.60 18.16 4.18
C LEU A 109 -4.79 17.99 3.23
N VAL A 110 -5.47 16.85 3.27
CA VAL A 110 -6.66 16.60 2.44
C VAL A 110 -7.80 17.52 2.86
N ALA A 111 -8.01 17.72 4.17
CA ALA A 111 -9.04 18.62 4.68
C ALA A 111 -8.76 20.08 4.27
N TRP A 112 -7.50 20.53 4.37
CA TRP A 112 -7.08 21.84 3.89
C TRP A 112 -7.33 21.99 2.38
N TRP A 113 -6.99 20.99 1.58
CA TRP A 113 -7.28 20.97 0.14
C TRP A 113 -8.78 21.07 -0.13
N ALA A 114 -9.60 20.25 0.53
CA ALA A 114 -11.06 20.24 0.39
C ALA A 114 -11.68 21.60 0.73
N ALA A 115 -11.21 22.24 1.81
CA ALA A 115 -11.65 23.58 2.19
C ALA A 115 -11.32 24.64 1.13
N ARG A 116 -10.21 24.48 0.40
CA ARG A 116 -9.79 25.43 -0.65
C ARG A 116 -10.58 25.26 -1.95
N VAL A 117 -10.92 24.03 -2.31
CA VAL A 117 -11.69 23.71 -3.54
C VAL A 117 -13.21 23.69 -3.33
N GLY A 118 -13.67 23.94 -2.10
CA GLY A 118 -15.09 24.02 -1.76
C GLY A 118 -15.80 22.67 -1.68
N GLY A 119 -15.08 21.57 -1.46
CA GLY A 119 -15.69 20.25 -1.31
C GLY A 119 -14.71 19.07 -1.37
N TRP A 120 -15.26 17.85 -1.25
CA TRP A 120 -14.48 16.61 -1.14
C TRP A 120 -14.38 15.83 -2.46
N GLN A 121 -15.07 16.26 -3.51
CA GLN A 121 -15.16 15.57 -4.80
C GLN A 121 -13.81 15.37 -5.48
N TRP A 122 -12.78 16.15 -5.11
CA TRP A 122 -11.42 16.06 -5.64
C TRP A 122 -10.45 15.32 -4.72
N SER A 123 -10.91 14.78 -3.58
CA SER A 123 -10.04 14.06 -2.62
C SER A 123 -9.37 12.83 -3.25
N TRP A 124 -10.01 12.22 -4.26
CA TRP A 124 -9.43 11.09 -4.98
C TRP A 124 -8.14 11.47 -5.72
N LEU A 125 -7.96 12.73 -6.15
CA LEU A 125 -6.74 13.20 -6.80
C LEU A 125 -5.55 13.14 -5.84
N PHE A 126 -5.76 13.48 -4.56
CA PHE A 126 -4.71 13.40 -3.56
C PHE A 126 -4.24 11.95 -3.39
N ASN A 127 -5.18 11.01 -3.25
CA ASN A 127 -4.84 9.59 -3.17
C ASN A 127 -4.17 9.08 -4.45
N ALA A 128 -4.67 9.48 -5.63
CA ALA A 128 -4.07 9.11 -6.91
C ALA A 128 -2.64 9.65 -7.05
N ALA A 129 -2.39 10.89 -6.63
CA ALA A 129 -1.05 11.48 -6.60
C ALA A 129 -0.12 10.71 -5.66
N CYS A 130 -0.56 10.38 -4.44
CA CYS A 130 0.21 9.53 -3.52
C CYS A 130 0.52 8.15 -4.13
N CYS A 131 -0.45 7.52 -4.80
CA CYS A 131 -0.25 6.24 -5.47
C CYS A 131 0.75 6.36 -6.64
N ALA A 132 0.67 7.42 -7.43
CA ALA A 132 1.60 7.69 -8.53
C ALA A 132 3.03 7.91 -8.02
N LEU A 133 3.19 8.70 -6.95
CA LEU A 133 4.49 8.92 -6.30
C LEU A 133 5.07 7.62 -5.74
N GLY A 134 4.26 6.84 -5.01
CA GLY A 134 4.67 5.55 -4.44
C GLY A 134 5.04 4.51 -5.51
N GLY A 135 4.22 4.40 -6.57
CA GLY A 135 4.48 3.54 -7.72
C GLY A 135 5.74 3.97 -8.48
N GLY A 136 5.89 5.26 -8.74
CA GLY A 136 7.08 5.84 -9.38
C GLY A 136 8.36 5.57 -8.59
N LEU A 137 8.32 5.74 -7.27
CA LEU A 137 9.44 5.43 -6.39
C LEU A 137 9.79 3.93 -6.43
N ALA A 138 8.78 3.05 -6.40
CA ALA A 138 9.00 1.60 -6.50
C ALA A 138 9.68 1.21 -7.83
N VAL A 139 9.30 1.83 -8.95
CA VAL A 139 9.94 1.65 -10.25
C VAL A 139 11.38 2.16 -10.23
N ALA A 140 11.60 3.37 -9.74
CA ALA A 140 12.93 3.99 -9.68
C ALA A 140 13.89 3.16 -8.82
N LEU A 141 13.45 2.69 -7.65
CA LEU A 141 14.24 1.81 -6.79
C LEU A 141 14.56 0.48 -7.46
N HIS A 142 13.59 -0.13 -8.15
CA HIS A 142 13.83 -1.38 -8.87
C HIS A 142 14.86 -1.21 -9.99
N ALA A 143 14.75 -0.13 -10.78
CA ALA A 143 15.70 0.17 -11.84
C ALA A 143 17.11 0.48 -11.32
N ARG A 144 17.23 1.10 -10.13
CA ARG A 144 18.53 1.31 -9.46
C ARG A 144 19.11 0.01 -8.93
N TRP A 145 18.27 -0.86 -8.35
CA TRP A 145 18.69 -2.15 -7.83
C TRP A 145 19.20 -3.08 -8.94
N GLN A 146 18.55 -3.09 -10.11
CA GLN A 146 19.02 -3.86 -11.28
C GLN A 146 20.37 -3.37 -11.79
N ARG A 147 20.59 -2.04 -11.82
CA ARG A 147 21.87 -1.45 -12.25
C ARG A 147 23.01 -1.72 -11.28
N ALA A 148 22.72 -1.90 -9.99
CA ALA A 148 23.71 -2.15 -8.97
C ALA A 148 24.13 -3.63 -8.89
N GLN A 149 23.37 -4.57 -9.48
CA GLN A 149 23.76 -5.98 -9.54
C GLN A 149 24.78 -6.21 -10.67
N PRO A 150 26.00 -6.67 -10.36
CA PRO A 150 26.96 -7.09 -11.39
C PRO A 150 26.36 -8.21 -12.25
N ALA A 151 26.66 -8.20 -13.55
CA ALA A 151 26.24 -9.29 -14.44
C ALA A 151 26.72 -10.64 -13.87
N PRO A 152 25.87 -11.69 -13.88
CA PRO A 152 26.27 -13.00 -13.39
C PRO A 152 27.51 -13.46 -14.17
N GLN A 153 28.63 -13.67 -13.47
CA GLN A 153 29.82 -14.26 -14.04
C GLN A 153 29.43 -15.67 -14.51
N ARG A 154 29.23 -15.83 -15.81
CA ARG A 154 29.11 -17.14 -16.45
C ARG A 154 30.49 -17.77 -16.35
N GLY A 155 30.72 -18.57 -15.32
CA GLY A 155 31.94 -19.36 -15.17
C GLY A 155 32.12 -20.25 -16.40
N GLY A 156 33.29 -20.16 -17.01
CA GLY A 156 33.79 -21.12 -18.00
C GLY A 156 34.48 -22.29 -17.35
#